data_AF-A0A8T6VAJ7-F1
#
_entry.id   AF-A0A8T6VAJ7-F1
#
_cell.length_a   1.000
_cell.length_b   1.000
_cell.length_c   1.000
_cell.angle_alpha   90.00
_cell.angle_beta   90.00
_cell.angle_gamma   90.00
#
_symmetry.space_group_name_H-M   'P 1'
#
loop_
_entity.id
_entity.type
_entity.pdbx_description
1 polymer ?
#
loop_
_entity_poly.entity_id
_entity_poly.type
_entity_poly.pdbx_seq_one_letter_code
_entity_poly.pdbx_strand_id
1 'polypeptide(L)'
;DGRFSTKVADRNIDFRVSVLPTTLGEKAVMRILDPSQKKIDLESLGITGRNLRTLKKGLSKSFGMILSTGPTGSGKTTTLYSILNIFN
;
A
#
# COMPACT_ATOMS: atom_id res chain seq x y z
N ASP A 1 -5.93 7.61 19.59
CA ASP A 1 -6.03 7.00 18.24
C ASP A 1 -7.21 6.07 18.14
N GLY A 2 -7.94 6.14 17.03
CA GLY A 2 -9.13 5.31 16.75
C GLY A 2 -9.22 4.91 15.28
N ARG A 3 -10.02 3.87 15.01
CA ARG A 3 -10.34 3.43 13.65
C ARG A 3 -11.84 3.22 13.54
N PHE A 4 -12.41 3.61 12.41
CA PHE A 4 -13.78 3.30 12.08
C PHE A 4 -13.92 3.14 10.57
N SER A 5 -14.91 2.36 10.15
CA SER A 5 -15.26 2.17 8.75
C SER A 5 -16.65 2.74 8.53
N THR A 6 -16.86 3.43 7.42
CA THR A 6 -18.20 3.93 7.06
C THR A 6 -18.37 3.98 5.55
N LYS A 7 -19.63 3.96 5.11
CA LYS A 7 -19.97 4.06 3.70
C LYS A 7 -19.99 5.53 3.29
N VAL A 8 -19.15 5.91 2.34
CA VAL A 8 -19.08 7.27 1.76
C VAL A 8 -19.23 7.15 0.25
N ALA A 9 -20.23 7.81 -0.34
CA ALA A 9 -20.50 7.75 -1.78
C ALA A 9 -20.50 6.31 -2.34
N ASP A 10 -21.23 5.42 -1.65
CA ASP A 10 -21.33 3.98 -1.92
C ASP A 10 -20.04 3.15 -1.81
N ARG A 11 -18.95 3.72 -1.32
CA ARG A 11 -17.70 3.01 -1.04
C ARG A 11 -17.54 2.80 0.46
N ASN A 12 -17.13 1.59 0.85
CA ASN A 12 -16.71 1.34 2.24
C ASN A 12 -15.30 1.94 2.41
N ILE A 13 -15.18 2.96 3.27
CA ILE A 13 -13.92 3.66 3.51
C ILE A 13 -13.49 3.44 4.96
N ASP A 14 -12.21 3.14 5.14
CA ASP A 14 -11.58 2.99 6.44
C ASP A 14 -10.90 4.30 6.85
N PHE A 15 -11.26 4.81 8.02
CA PHE A 15 -10.67 6.01 8.59
C PHE A 15 -9.78 5.64 9.76
N ARG A 16 -8.61 6.28 9.82
CA ARG A 16 -7.76 6.31 11.02
C ARG A 16 -7.74 7.72 11.56
N VAL A 17 -8.10 7.87 12.83
CA VAL A 17 -8.18 9.17 13.49
C VAL A 17 -7.14 9.22 14.61
N SER A 18 -6.37 10.29 14.61
CA SER A 18 -5.44 10.64 15.67
C SER A 18 -5.80 12.00 16.21
N VAL A 19 -6.06 12.10 17.51
CA VAL A 19 -6.31 13.37 18.21
C VAL A 19 -5.17 13.57 19.19
N LEU A 20 -4.50 14.73 19.10
CA LEU A 20 -3.40 15.09 19.98
C LEU A 20 -3.64 16.47 20.59
N PRO A 21 -3.35 16.68 21.89
CA PRO A 21 -3.41 18.00 22.49
C PRO A 21 -2.32 18.90 21.93
N THR A 22 -2.63 20.18 21.75
CA THR A 22 -1.72 21.24 21.30
C THR A 22 -1.94 22.50 22.14
N THR A 23 -1.08 23.51 21.99
CA THR A 23 -1.17 24.78 22.74
C THR A 23 -2.45 25.57 22.47
N LEU A 24 -3.13 25.33 21.33
CA LEU A 24 -4.37 26.02 20.94
C LEU A 24 -5.61 25.10 20.99
N GLY A 25 -5.51 23.97 21.70
CA GLY A 25 -6.59 22.96 21.78
C GLY A 25 -6.19 21.64 21.13
N GLU A 26 -7.17 20.86 20.69
CA GLU A 26 -6.90 19.53 20.10
C GLU A 26 -6.68 19.59 18.60
N LYS A 27 -5.68 18.85 18.12
CA LYS A 27 -5.44 18.62 16.69
C LYS A 27 -5.89 17.21 16.31
N ALA A 28 -6.94 17.14 15.51
CA ALA A 28 -7.38 15.90 14.87
C ALA A 28 -6.74 15.74 13.49
N VAL A 29 -6.19 14.56 13.21
CA VAL A 29 -5.68 14.15 11.89
C VAL A 29 -6.43 12.90 11.47
N MET A 30 -7.00 12.93 10.27
CA MET A 30 -7.67 11.77 9.67
C MET A 30 -6.90 11.28 8.45
N ARG A 31 -6.62 9.98 8.42
CA ARG A 31 -6.13 9.28 7.23
C ARG A 31 -7.25 8.45 6.64
N ILE A 32 -7.52 8.69 5.37
CA ILE A 32 -8.52 7.99 4.57
C ILE A 32 -7.83 6.81 3.88
N LEU A 33 -8.39 5.62 4.03
CA LEU A 33 -7.94 4.41 3.35
C LEU A 33 -9.13 3.85 2.56
N ASP A 34 -9.00 3.84 1.24
CA ASP A 34 -9.95 3.18 0.36
C ASP A 34 -9.49 1.72 0.14
N PRO A 35 -10.19 0.72 0.69
CA PRO A 35 -9.83 -0.69 0.52
C PRO A 35 -10.12 -1.22 -0.88
N SER A 36 -10.83 -0.47 -1.75
CA SER A 36 -11.13 -0.88 -3.12
C SER A 36 -9.92 -0.84 -4.07
N GLN A 37 -8.68 -0.82 -3.55
CA GLN A 37 -7.49 -0.81 -4.38
C GLN A 37 -7.52 -1.98 -5.38
N LYS A 38 -7.64 -1.61 -6.67
CA LYS A 38 -7.60 -2.53 -7.80
C LYS A 38 -6.35 -3.40 -7.72
N LYS A 39 -6.44 -4.64 -8.20
CA LYS A 39 -5.26 -5.43 -8.54
C LYS A 39 -4.39 -4.61 -9.49
N ILE A 40 -3.20 -4.23 -9.02
CA ILE A 40 -2.22 -3.49 -9.82
C ILE A 40 -1.19 -4.50 -10.29
N ASP A 41 -1.04 -4.67 -11.61
CA ASP A 41 0.05 -5.48 -12.17
C ASP A 41 1.40 -4.76 -12.02
N LEU A 42 2.50 -5.49 -12.10
CA LEU A 42 3.84 -4.89 -11.91
C LEU A 42 4.16 -3.89 -13.02
N GLU A 43 3.65 -4.15 -14.22
CA GLU A 43 3.79 -3.33 -15.40
C GLU A 43 3.13 -1.95 -15.23
N SER A 44 1.93 -1.86 -14.66
CA SER A 44 1.25 -0.58 -14.36
C SER A 44 1.86 0.18 -13.19
N LEU A 45 2.64 -0.48 -12.32
CA LEU A 45 3.53 0.19 -11.37
C LEU A 45 4.78 0.80 -12.05
N GLY A 46 4.92 0.67 -13.37
CA GLY A 46 6.06 1.16 -14.13
C GLY A 46 7.27 0.22 -14.09
N ILE A 47 7.14 -0.98 -13.52
CA ILE A 47 8.22 -1.98 -13.53
C ILE A 47 8.23 -2.66 -14.89
N THR A 48 9.18 -2.25 -15.74
CA THR A 48 9.23 -2.69 -17.14
C THR A 48 10.61 -3.18 -17.55
N GLY A 49 10.71 -3.76 -18.75
CA GLY A 49 11.97 -4.12 -19.41
C GLY A 49 12.87 -5.04 -18.59
N ARG A 50 14.13 -4.61 -18.39
CA ARG A 50 15.13 -5.39 -17.65
C ARG A 50 14.71 -5.63 -16.20
N ASN A 51 14.12 -4.64 -15.53
CA ASN A 51 13.74 -4.73 -14.12
C ASN A 51 12.65 -5.78 -13.92
N LEU A 52 11.63 -5.77 -14.79
CA LEU A 52 10.56 -6.75 -14.78
C LEU A 52 11.09 -8.18 -15.00
N ARG A 53 11.99 -8.37 -15.97
CA ARG A 53 12.61 -9.68 -16.22
C ARG A 53 13.44 -10.18 -15.04
N THR A 54 14.24 -9.30 -14.44
CA THR A 54 15.02 -9.64 -13.23
C THR A 54 14.11 -10.02 -12.08
N LEU A 55 13.04 -9.26 -11.86
CA LEU A 55 12.08 -9.52 -10.80
C LEU A 55 11.36 -10.86 -11.03
N LYS A 56 10.80 -11.11 -12.23
CA LYS A 56 10.14 -12.38 -12.57
C LYS A 56 11.08 -13.58 -12.41
N LYS A 57 12.36 -13.45 -12.79
CA LYS A 57 13.38 -14.50 -12.56
C LYS A 57 13.70 -14.71 -11.07
N GLY A 58 13.64 -13.66 -10.26
CA GLY A 58 13.77 -13.78 -8.80
C GLY A 58 12.57 -14.49 -8.19
N LEU A 59 11.36 -14.15 -8.63
CA LEU A 59 10.10 -14.72 -8.16
C LEU A 59 9.92 -16.20 -8.52
N SER A 60 10.58 -16.69 -9.58
CA SER A 60 10.54 -18.11 -9.95
C SER A 60 11.42 -19.01 -9.07
N LYS A 61 12.17 -18.46 -8.10
CA LYS A 61 13.00 -19.25 -7.19
C LYS A 61 12.15 -19.80 -6.05
N SER A 62 12.38 -21.06 -5.69
CA SER A 62 11.67 -21.74 -4.58
C SER A 62 11.99 -21.17 -3.19
N PHE A 63 13.12 -20.47 -3.05
CA PHE A 63 13.51 -19.77 -1.83
C PHE A 63 14.41 -18.57 -2.15
N GLY A 64 14.42 -17.61 -1.23
CA GLY A 64 15.19 -16.37 -1.35
C GLY A 64 14.53 -15.23 -0.58
N MET A 65 15.11 -14.03 -0.71
CA MET A 65 14.61 -12.83 -0.06
C MET A 65 14.46 -11.70 -1.08
N ILE A 66 13.34 -10.98 -1.03
CA ILE A 66 13.10 -9.76 -1.79
C ILE A 66 12.97 -8.61 -0.79
N LEU A 67 13.82 -7.60 -0.92
CA LEU A 67 13.72 -6.36 -0.13
C LEU A 67 13.13 -5.24 -0.99
N SER A 68 12.09 -4.59 -0.46
CA SER A 68 11.58 -3.33 -0.99
C SER A 68 12.01 -2.20 -0.06
N THR A 69 12.86 -1.30 -0.54
CA THR A 69 13.43 -0.18 0.24
C THR A 69 12.97 1.16 -0.33
N GLY A 70 12.98 2.20 0.52
CA GLY A 70 12.54 3.56 0.15
C GLY A 70 11.81 4.28 1.28
N PRO A 71 11.61 5.61 1.19
CA PRO A 71 10.97 6.43 2.24
C PRO A 71 9.45 6.17 2.35
N THR A 72 8.80 6.67 3.40
CA THR A 72 7.34 6.58 3.58
C THR A 72 6.61 7.15 2.37
N GLY A 73 5.60 6.43 1.85
CA GLY A 73 4.83 6.85 0.67
C GLY A 73 5.42 6.45 -0.68
N SER A 74 6.59 5.81 -0.75
CA SER A 74 7.24 5.45 -2.02
C SER A 74 6.65 4.23 -2.76
N GLY A 75 5.45 3.76 -2.38
CA GLY A 75 4.79 2.64 -3.05
C GLY A 75 5.24 1.22 -2.66
N LYS A 76 6.15 1.04 -1.68
CA LYS A 76 6.68 -0.28 -1.25
C LYS A 76 5.58 -1.32 -0.98
N THR A 77 4.58 -0.95 -0.17
CA THR A 77 3.48 -1.84 0.19
C THR A 77 2.70 -2.25 -1.06
N THR A 78 2.39 -1.30 -1.95
CA THR A 78 1.70 -1.57 -3.21
C THR A 78 2.50 -2.53 -4.09
N THR A 79 3.81 -2.32 -4.26
CA THR A 79 4.67 -3.23 -5.04
C THR A 79 4.72 -4.63 -4.45
N LEU A 80 4.85 -4.77 -3.13
CA LEU A 80 4.88 -6.09 -2.49
C LEU A 80 3.52 -6.81 -2.59
N TYR A 81 2.40 -6.09 -2.47
CA TYR A 81 1.07 -6.66 -2.67
C TYR A 81 0.88 -7.15 -4.12
N SER A 82 1.33 -6.38 -5.12
CA SER A 82 1.33 -6.82 -6.52
C SER A 82 2.15 -8.09 -6.73
N ILE A 83 3.31 -8.21 -6.07
CA ILE A 83 4.14 -9.42 -6.11
C ILE A 83 3.41 -10.63 -5.49
N LEU A 84 2.84 -10.47 -4.29
CA LEU A 84 2.12 -11.55 -3.60
C LEU A 84 0.93 -12.05 -4.42
N ASN A 85 0.23 -11.15 -5.08
CA ASN A 85 -0.90 -11.48 -5.96
C ASN A 85 -0.51 -12.31 -7.20
N ILE A 86 0.77 -12.42 -7.56
CA ILE A 86 1.21 -13.34 -8.64
C ILE A 86 1.17 -14.79 -8.17
N PHE A 87 1.29 -15.03 -6.86
CA PHE A 87 1.27 -16.37 -6.26
C PHE A 87 -0.11 -16.79 -5.75
N ASN A 88 -1.08 -15.86 -5.68
CA ASN A 88 -2.47 -16.12 -5.30
C ASN A 88 -3.34 -16.32 -6.54
#